data_AF-A0A1F7IFB3-F1
#
_entry.id   AF-A0A1F7IFB3-F1
#
_cell.length_a   1.000
_cell.length_b   1.000
_cell.length_c   1.000
_cell.angle_alpha   90.00
_cell.angle_beta   90.00
_cell.angle_gamma   90.00
#
_symmetry.space_group_name_H-M   'P 1'
#
loop_
_entity.id
_entity.type
_entity.pdbx_description
1 polymer ?
#
loop_
_entity_poly.entity_id
_entity_poly.type
_entity_poly.pdbx_seq_one_letter_code
_entity_poly.pdbx_strand_id
1 'polypeptide(L)'
;MAKTKQKIFKQKVLLVLAVVLGLMVFKFFLMKKPVELNLNKTANQIQITELDISICDPANGPFSTAIDNPFFPYPEGKIVILEDQTAKVQITSLNKIETVAGVETRVIEEREWEDDTLLEISLNYFAQAKDGTVCYFGEDVDIYENGVVNSHGGAWRAGEGSNKPGIIMPANPTVGQSYQQEVAPGIAEDRAEHFSIEKSFSTPAGVFENILLVKETPDSTKRYAKGVGLIFDDGLVLTSQDTRYFPLN
;
A
#
# COMPACT_ATOMS: atom_id res chain seq x y z
N MET A 1 18.70 -39.14 1.63
CA MET A 1 17.63 -38.69 2.57
C MET A 1 17.32 -37.18 2.52
N ALA A 2 18.15 -36.31 1.93
CA ALA A 2 17.89 -34.85 1.88
C ALA A 2 16.86 -34.40 0.81
N LYS A 3 16.81 -35.06 -0.36
CA LYS A 3 15.88 -34.68 -1.45
C LYS A 3 14.40 -34.95 -1.15
N THR A 4 14.10 -35.88 -0.23
CA THR A 4 12.72 -36.20 0.16
C THR A 4 12.14 -35.18 1.15
N LYS A 5 12.97 -34.59 2.03
CA LYS A 5 12.54 -33.56 2.99
C LYS A 5 12.23 -32.21 2.31
N GLN A 6 12.96 -31.84 1.27
CA GLN A 6 12.73 -30.59 0.52
C GLN A 6 11.43 -30.62 -0.30
N LYS A 7 11.02 -31.80 -0.79
CA LYS A 7 9.73 -31.98 -1.49
C LYS A 7 8.55 -31.93 -0.51
N ILE A 8 8.72 -32.47 0.70
CA ILE A 8 7.73 -32.43 1.79
C ILE A 8 7.57 -31.01 2.35
N PHE A 9 8.63 -30.18 2.33
CA PHE A 9 8.57 -28.78 2.79
C PHE A 9 7.86 -27.87 1.79
N LYS A 10 8.18 -27.98 0.48
CA LYS A 10 7.47 -27.22 -0.58
C LYS A 10 5.99 -27.60 -0.68
N GLN A 11 5.62 -28.84 -0.36
CA GLN A 11 4.22 -29.28 -0.33
C GLN A 11 3.47 -28.87 0.93
N LYS A 12 4.17 -28.47 2.01
CA LYS A 12 3.56 -27.92 3.23
C LYS A 12 3.35 -26.41 3.15
N VAL A 13 4.28 -25.66 2.54
CA VAL A 13 4.11 -24.21 2.32
C VAL A 13 2.94 -23.92 1.37
N LEU A 14 2.76 -24.74 0.33
CA LEU A 14 1.60 -24.62 -0.57
C LEU A 14 0.27 -25.09 0.05
N LEU A 15 0.30 -25.91 1.12
CA LEU A 15 -0.93 -26.33 1.83
C LEU A 15 -1.32 -25.38 2.96
N VAL A 16 -0.40 -24.61 3.56
CA VAL A 16 -0.76 -23.60 4.56
C VAL A 16 -1.53 -22.44 3.91
N LEU A 17 -1.21 -22.07 2.67
CA LEU A 17 -2.00 -21.13 1.86
C LEU A 17 -3.36 -21.70 1.39
N ALA A 18 -3.52 -23.03 1.30
CA ALA A 18 -4.78 -23.66 0.87
C ALA A 18 -5.71 -24.09 2.02
N VAL A 19 -5.21 -24.31 3.24
CA VAL A 19 -6.03 -24.73 4.40
C VAL A 19 -6.64 -23.53 5.13
N VAL A 20 -6.05 -22.34 5.05
CA VAL A 20 -6.66 -21.09 5.54
C VAL A 20 -7.89 -20.71 4.68
N LEU A 21 -7.88 -20.98 3.37
CA LEU A 21 -9.07 -20.85 2.52
C LEU A 21 -10.12 -21.96 2.74
N GLY A 22 -9.72 -23.15 3.20
CA GLY A 22 -10.62 -24.31 3.36
C GLY A 22 -11.47 -24.33 4.64
N LEU A 23 -11.00 -23.71 5.73
CA LEU A 23 -11.71 -23.73 7.02
C LEU A 23 -12.77 -22.62 7.18
N MET A 24 -12.79 -21.61 6.31
CA MET A 24 -13.90 -20.65 6.23
C MET A 24 -15.15 -21.23 5.53
N VAL A 25 -15.02 -22.29 4.74
CA VAL A 25 -16.14 -22.83 3.95
C VAL A 25 -17.05 -23.78 4.77
N PHE A 26 -16.58 -24.36 5.88
CA PHE A 26 -17.35 -25.39 6.60
C PHE A 26 -18.12 -24.93 7.84
N LYS A 27 -17.98 -23.66 8.27
CA LYS A 27 -18.76 -23.12 9.42
C LYS A 27 -20.07 -22.42 9.03
N PHE A 28 -20.42 -22.40 7.74
CA PHE A 28 -21.67 -21.82 7.24
C PHE A 28 -22.79 -22.85 7.03
N PHE A 29 -22.51 -24.14 7.20
CA PHE A 29 -23.50 -25.19 7.04
C PHE A 29 -23.97 -25.71 8.40
N LEU A 30 -24.84 -24.94 9.07
CA LEU A 30 -25.99 -25.44 9.84
C LEU A 30 -26.71 -24.25 10.52
N MET A 31 -28.01 -24.14 10.22
CA MET A 31 -29.02 -23.27 10.86
C MET A 31 -29.12 -21.83 10.35
N LYS A 32 -29.89 -21.62 9.28
CA LYS A 32 -31.33 -21.25 9.31
C LYS A 32 -31.80 -20.98 7.87
N LYS A 33 -33.04 -21.34 7.56
CA LYS A 33 -33.70 -21.11 6.25
C LYS A 33 -33.52 -19.65 5.82
N PRO A 34 -33.23 -19.35 4.54
CA PRO A 34 -33.17 -17.97 4.09
C PRO A 34 -34.56 -17.34 4.20
N VAL A 35 -34.64 -16.25 4.96
CA VAL A 35 -35.75 -15.32 4.89
C VAL A 35 -35.61 -14.61 3.55
N GLU A 36 -36.59 -14.76 2.66
CA GLU A 36 -36.68 -13.96 1.44
C GLU A 36 -36.91 -12.49 1.82
N LEU A 37 -35.83 -11.71 1.84
CA LEU A 37 -35.89 -10.27 1.95
C LEU A 37 -36.20 -9.71 0.55
N ASN A 38 -37.40 -9.17 0.39
CA ASN A 38 -37.78 -8.34 -0.76
C ASN A 38 -36.85 -7.13 -0.86
N LEU A 39 -35.82 -7.23 -1.71
CA LEU A 39 -34.87 -6.16 -2.01
C LEU A 39 -35.45 -5.21 -3.07
N ASN A 40 -36.48 -4.44 -2.70
CA ASN A 40 -36.74 -3.16 -3.35
C ASN A 40 -36.06 -2.06 -2.52
N LYS A 41 -34.74 -1.97 -2.66
CA LYS A 41 -33.96 -0.81 -2.26
C LYS A 41 -33.04 -0.47 -3.40
N THR A 42 -33.34 0.61 -4.10
CA THR A 42 -32.53 1.21 -5.15
C THR A 42 -31.15 1.50 -4.57
N ALA A 43 -30.19 0.60 -4.79
CA ALA A 43 -28.79 0.89 -4.54
C ALA A 43 -28.36 1.87 -5.63
N ASN A 44 -28.13 3.13 -5.27
CA ASN A 44 -27.27 3.99 -6.10
C ASN A 44 -25.90 3.31 -6.11
N GLN A 45 -25.59 2.56 -7.17
CA GLN A 45 -24.22 2.13 -7.43
C GLN A 45 -23.40 3.41 -7.63
N ILE A 46 -22.41 3.62 -6.77
CA ILE A 46 -21.41 4.66 -6.98
C ILE A 46 -20.71 4.32 -8.31
N GLN A 47 -20.78 5.23 -9.28
CA GLN A 47 -20.12 5.03 -10.56
C GLN A 47 -18.60 5.07 -10.34
N ILE A 48 -17.92 3.98 -10.67
CA ILE A 48 -16.46 3.93 -10.60
C ILE A 48 -15.88 4.73 -11.76
N THR A 49 -14.92 5.60 -11.46
CA THR A 49 -14.14 6.41 -12.39
C THR A 49 -12.71 5.92 -12.37
N GLU A 50 -12.27 5.30 -13.46
CA GLU A 50 -10.85 4.95 -13.65
C GLU A 50 -10.06 6.24 -13.92
N LEU A 51 -9.02 6.50 -13.13
CA LEU A 51 -8.12 7.63 -13.36
C LEU A 51 -7.07 7.26 -14.40
N ASP A 52 -6.70 8.24 -15.22
CA ASP A 52 -5.67 8.08 -16.23
C ASP A 52 -4.28 8.19 -15.59
N ILE A 53 -3.56 7.07 -15.53
CA ILE A 53 -2.19 7.00 -15.02
C ILE A 53 -1.16 7.72 -15.92
N SER A 54 -1.55 8.18 -17.12
CA SER A 54 -0.65 8.93 -18.00
C SER A 54 -0.12 10.22 -17.36
N ILE A 55 -0.79 10.76 -16.33
CA ILE A 55 -0.27 11.89 -15.53
C ILE A 55 1.09 11.57 -14.90
N CYS A 56 1.37 10.28 -14.67
CA CYS A 56 2.64 9.79 -14.11
C CYS A 56 3.67 9.40 -15.17
N ASP A 57 3.36 9.51 -16.47
CA ASP A 57 4.34 9.25 -17.53
C ASP A 57 5.58 10.16 -17.33
N PRO A 58 6.82 9.62 -17.34
CA PRO A 58 8.04 10.41 -17.20
C PRO A 58 8.13 11.64 -18.12
N ALA A 59 7.50 11.59 -19.29
CA ALA A 59 7.47 12.69 -20.25
C ALA A 59 6.51 13.85 -19.88
N ASN A 60 5.58 13.62 -18.94
CA ASN A 60 4.54 14.58 -18.54
C ASN A 60 4.91 15.44 -17.33
N GLY A 61 6.20 15.48 -16.98
CA GLY A 61 6.72 16.37 -15.96
C GLY A 61 6.40 17.86 -16.23
N PRO A 62 6.77 18.76 -15.30
CA PRO A 62 7.71 18.52 -14.21
C PRO A 62 7.09 17.73 -13.05
N PHE A 63 7.95 16.99 -12.36
CA PHE A 63 7.65 16.31 -11.09
C PHE A 63 8.43 16.97 -9.95
N SER A 64 7.92 16.79 -8.73
CA SER A 64 8.50 17.31 -7.50
C SER A 64 8.82 16.18 -6.53
N THR A 65 9.98 16.26 -5.87
CA THR A 65 10.35 15.38 -4.75
C THR A 65 9.87 15.91 -3.39
N ALA A 66 9.28 17.11 -3.37
CA ALA A 66 8.50 17.62 -2.26
C ALA A 66 7.05 17.14 -2.42
N ILE A 67 6.65 16.21 -1.54
CA ILE A 67 5.34 15.57 -1.55
C ILE A 67 4.47 16.18 -0.45
N ASP A 68 3.58 17.10 -0.86
CA ASP A 68 2.66 17.83 0.02
C ASP A 68 1.18 17.47 -0.21
N ASN A 69 0.91 16.40 -0.97
CA ASN A 69 -0.43 15.87 -1.17
C ASN A 69 -1.17 15.69 0.18
N PRO A 70 -2.41 16.19 0.33
CA PRO A 70 -3.08 16.20 1.63
C PRO A 70 -3.32 14.81 2.23
N PHE A 71 -3.42 13.75 1.43
CA PHE A 71 -3.64 12.37 1.88
C PHE A 71 -2.41 11.49 1.72
N PHE A 72 -1.31 12.00 1.20
CA PHE A 72 -0.01 11.32 1.17
C PHE A 72 1.15 12.30 1.45
N PRO A 73 1.13 13.08 2.55
CA PRO A 73 2.19 14.06 2.80
C PRO A 73 3.42 13.36 3.38
N TYR A 74 4.53 13.36 2.65
CA TYR A 74 5.80 12.75 3.09
C TYR A 74 6.96 13.73 2.96
N PRO A 75 6.95 14.84 3.73
CA PRO A 75 8.13 15.70 3.81
C PRO A 75 9.34 14.90 4.29
N GLU A 76 10.52 15.34 3.88
CA GLU A 76 11.78 14.73 4.29
C GLU A 76 11.88 14.59 5.81
N GLY A 77 12.34 13.42 6.27
CA GLY A 77 12.51 13.08 7.68
C GLY A 77 11.25 12.60 8.37
N LYS A 78 10.09 12.59 7.69
CA LYS A 78 8.86 12.05 8.27
C LYS A 78 9.00 10.57 8.60
N ILE A 79 8.54 10.18 9.78
CA ILE A 79 8.43 8.79 10.23
C ILE A 79 6.97 8.49 10.57
N VAL A 80 6.47 7.33 10.14
CA VAL A 80 5.16 6.78 10.48
C VAL A 80 5.37 5.36 11.00
N ILE A 81 4.72 5.03 12.12
CA ILE A 81 4.74 3.68 12.70
C ILE A 81 3.31 3.16 12.78
N LEU A 82 3.04 2.04 12.11
CA LEU A 82 1.81 1.27 12.21
C LEU A 82 2.12 -0.06 12.88
N GLU A 83 1.32 -0.47 13.86
CA GLU A 83 1.57 -1.69 14.64
C GLU A 83 0.25 -2.39 14.97
N ASP A 84 0.33 -3.70 15.15
CA ASP A 84 -0.66 -4.48 15.90
C ASP A 84 0.02 -5.22 17.09
N GLN A 85 -0.47 -6.39 17.50
CA GLN A 85 0.13 -7.15 18.60
C GLN A 85 1.42 -7.86 18.22
N THR A 86 1.60 -8.20 16.94
CA THR A 86 2.67 -9.07 16.43
C THR A 86 3.44 -8.43 15.29
N ALA A 87 2.82 -7.53 14.52
CA ALA A 87 3.38 -6.91 13.34
C ALA A 87 3.65 -5.41 13.54
N LYS A 88 4.66 -4.93 12.82
CA LYS A 88 5.07 -3.53 12.78
C LYS A 88 5.48 -3.14 11.37
N VAL A 89 5.06 -1.96 10.96
CA VAL A 89 5.52 -1.27 9.76
C VAL A 89 6.07 0.09 10.16
N GLN A 90 7.30 0.39 9.73
CA GLN A 90 7.90 1.71 9.84
C GLN A 90 8.13 2.29 8.45
N ILE A 91 7.53 3.44 8.19
CA ILE A 91 7.68 4.17 6.94
C ILE A 91 8.48 5.45 7.22
N THR A 92 9.56 5.66 6.47
CA THR A 92 10.49 6.78 6.65
C THR A 92 10.74 7.50 5.33
N SER A 93 10.37 8.77 5.23
CA SER A 93 10.76 9.63 4.11
C SER A 93 12.23 10.04 4.28
N LEU A 94 13.12 9.44 3.49
CA LEU A 94 14.55 9.65 3.65
C LEU A 94 14.99 11.00 3.07
N ASN A 95 16.09 11.56 3.59
CA ASN A 95 16.86 12.59 2.87
C ASN A 95 17.68 11.94 1.73
N LYS A 96 16.97 11.33 0.78
CA LYS A 96 17.54 10.66 -0.39
C LYS A 96 16.60 10.85 -1.57
N ILE A 97 17.21 11.19 -2.70
CA ILE A 97 16.57 11.25 -4.02
C ILE A 97 17.18 10.15 -4.89
N GLU A 98 16.33 9.48 -5.67
CA GLU A 98 16.73 8.47 -6.66
C GLU A 98 16.17 8.85 -8.02
N THR A 99 16.93 8.64 -9.09
CA THR A 99 16.42 8.89 -10.46
C THR A 99 15.88 7.60 -11.04
N VAL A 100 14.57 7.55 -11.31
CA VAL A 100 13.89 6.40 -11.93
C VAL A 100 13.19 6.85 -13.20
N ALA A 101 13.43 6.15 -14.30
CA ALA A 101 12.95 6.53 -15.63
C ALA A 101 13.27 7.99 -16.06
N GLY A 102 14.35 8.57 -15.53
CA GLY A 102 14.74 9.97 -15.80
C GLY A 102 14.01 11.02 -14.94
N VAL A 103 13.20 10.60 -13.96
CA VAL A 103 12.51 11.47 -13.01
C VAL A 103 13.19 11.39 -11.64
N GLU A 104 13.45 12.53 -11.00
CA GLU A 104 13.89 12.56 -9.61
C GLU A 104 12.72 12.20 -8.68
N THR A 105 12.95 11.21 -7.81
CA THR A 105 11.95 10.67 -6.89
C THR A 105 12.44 10.76 -5.45
N ARG A 106 11.53 11.05 -4.52
CA ARG A 106 11.79 10.92 -3.07
C ARG A 106 11.81 9.44 -2.72
N VAL A 107 12.86 9.01 -2.01
CA VAL A 107 12.94 7.66 -1.47
C VAL A 107 12.20 7.59 -0.14
N ILE A 108 11.20 6.72 -0.07
CA ILE A 108 10.48 6.37 1.17
C ILE A 108 10.82 4.92 1.50
N GLU A 109 11.52 4.73 2.62
CA GLU A 109 11.86 3.39 3.12
C GLU A 109 10.71 2.83 3.94
N GLU A 110 10.31 1.60 3.65
CA GLU A 110 9.41 0.82 4.49
C GLU A 110 10.19 -0.37 5.08
N ARG A 111 9.90 -0.66 6.34
CA ARG A 111 10.45 -1.80 7.06
C ARG A 111 9.32 -2.54 7.74
N GLU A 112 9.30 -3.85 7.55
CA GLU A 112 8.27 -4.72 8.11
C GLU A 112 8.87 -5.72 9.08
N TRP A 113 8.20 -5.89 10.23
CA TRP A 113 8.55 -6.89 11.23
C TRP A 113 7.33 -7.71 11.64
N GLU A 114 7.59 -8.97 12.00
CA GLU A 114 6.66 -9.85 12.71
C GLU A 114 7.40 -10.50 13.89
N ASP A 115 6.82 -10.45 15.09
CA ASP A 115 7.42 -10.94 16.34
C ASP A 115 8.88 -10.49 16.51
N ASP A 116 9.13 -9.18 16.32
CA ASP A 116 10.45 -8.52 16.34
C ASP A 116 11.46 -9.02 15.28
N THR A 117 11.03 -9.89 14.36
CA THR A 117 11.86 -10.40 13.26
C THR A 117 11.64 -9.53 12.03
N LEU A 118 12.72 -8.95 11.50
CA LEU A 118 12.67 -8.20 10.24
C LEU A 118 12.33 -9.14 9.08
N LEU A 119 11.24 -8.84 8.37
CA LEU A 119 10.76 -9.60 7.22
C LEU A 119 11.17 -8.95 5.91
N GLU A 120 11.05 -7.63 5.83
CA GLU A 120 11.26 -6.89 4.59
C GLU A 120 11.81 -5.49 4.83
N ILE A 121 12.62 -5.02 3.88
CA ILE A 121 12.90 -3.60 3.67
C ILE A 121 12.62 -3.27 2.21
N SER A 122 11.78 -2.26 1.94
CA SER A 122 11.59 -1.72 0.60
C SER A 122 11.98 -0.25 0.53
N LEU A 123 12.53 0.15 -0.62
CA LEU A 123 12.86 1.53 -0.96
C LEU A 123 11.97 1.98 -2.10
N ASN A 124 10.94 2.73 -1.76
CA ASN A 124 9.88 3.14 -2.66
C ASN A 124 10.17 4.51 -3.28
N TYR A 125 9.90 4.66 -4.57
CA TYR A 125 10.25 5.85 -5.36
C TYR A 125 9.01 6.66 -5.72
N PHE A 126 8.82 7.82 -5.09
CA PHE A 126 7.65 8.66 -5.32
C PHE A 126 8.00 10.03 -5.88
N ALA A 127 7.15 10.56 -6.75
CA ALA A 127 7.23 11.96 -7.16
C ALA A 127 5.83 12.55 -7.34
N GLN A 128 5.68 13.84 -7.04
CA GLN A 128 4.40 14.53 -7.15
C GLN A 128 4.32 15.30 -8.48
N ALA A 129 3.29 15.01 -9.28
CA ALA A 129 2.96 15.72 -10.49
C ALA A 129 2.43 17.13 -10.19
N LYS A 130 2.44 17.99 -11.20
CA LYS A 130 2.06 19.41 -11.08
C LYS A 130 0.62 19.63 -10.56
N ASP A 131 -0.29 18.71 -10.81
CA ASP A 131 -1.68 18.80 -10.34
C ASP A 131 -1.85 18.42 -8.86
N GLY A 132 -0.81 17.85 -8.23
CA GLY A 132 -0.82 17.33 -6.86
C GLY A 132 -0.95 15.81 -6.75
N THR A 133 -1.08 15.10 -7.87
CA THR A 133 -1.12 13.63 -7.90
C THR A 133 0.25 13.07 -7.54
N VAL A 134 0.30 12.11 -6.62
CA VAL A 134 1.54 11.42 -6.25
C VAL A 134 1.65 10.16 -7.08
N CYS A 135 2.75 10.06 -7.80
CA CYS A 135 3.10 8.97 -8.70
C CYS A 135 4.10 8.03 -8.04
N TYR A 136 3.92 6.73 -8.26
CA TYR A 136 4.78 5.67 -7.76
C TYR A 136 5.59 5.09 -8.91
N PHE A 137 6.91 5.23 -8.82
CA PHE A 137 7.86 4.88 -9.89
C PHE A 137 8.51 3.51 -9.69
N GLY A 138 8.19 2.83 -8.59
CA GLY A 138 8.67 1.50 -8.27
C GLY A 138 9.40 1.41 -6.94
N GLU A 139 9.99 0.26 -6.70
CA GLU A 139 10.66 -0.10 -5.47
C GLU A 139 11.83 -1.07 -5.68
N ASP A 140 12.83 -0.92 -4.83
CA ASP A 140 13.75 -2.02 -4.53
C ASP A 140 13.27 -2.73 -3.26
N VAL A 141 13.32 -4.06 -3.24
CA VAL A 141 12.82 -4.88 -2.13
C VAL A 141 13.90 -5.86 -1.66
N ASP A 142 14.11 -5.95 -0.36
CA ASP A 142 14.93 -6.97 0.31
C ASP A 142 14.06 -7.78 1.27
N ILE A 143 13.80 -9.05 0.92
CA ILE A 143 13.08 -9.99 1.78
C ILE A 143 14.09 -10.79 2.61
N TYR A 144 13.90 -10.83 3.91
CA TYR A 144 14.82 -11.45 4.87
C TYR A 144 14.33 -12.83 5.31
N GLU A 145 15.25 -13.80 5.39
CA GLU A 145 15.03 -15.09 6.05
C GLU A 145 16.22 -15.41 6.96
N ASN A 146 15.98 -15.63 8.24
CA ASN A 146 17.04 -15.83 9.26
C ASN A 146 18.08 -14.68 9.30
N GLY A 147 17.63 -13.44 9.10
CA GLY A 147 18.48 -12.24 9.21
C GLY A 147 19.41 -12.00 8.01
N VAL A 148 19.23 -12.72 6.91
CA VAL A 148 19.94 -12.47 5.64
C VAL A 148 18.95 -12.26 4.51
N VAL A 149 19.33 -11.46 3.51
CA VAL A 149 18.52 -11.25 2.31
C VAL A 149 18.40 -12.57 1.55
N ASN A 150 17.16 -12.98 1.32
CA ASN A 150 16.79 -14.24 0.66
C ASN A 150 16.31 -14.02 -0.77
N SER A 151 15.58 -12.93 -1.02
CA SER A 151 15.06 -12.57 -2.35
C SER A 151 14.77 -11.09 -2.47
N HIS A 152 14.60 -10.65 -3.73
CA HIS A 152 14.12 -9.31 -4.10
C HIS A 152 12.78 -9.41 -4.83
N GLY A 153 11.89 -10.27 -4.34
CA GLY A 153 10.56 -10.42 -4.93
C GLY A 153 9.76 -9.13 -4.77
N GLY A 154 8.91 -8.79 -5.74
CA GLY A 154 8.18 -7.52 -5.74
C GLY A 154 8.95 -6.38 -6.40
N ALA A 155 10.29 -6.31 -6.26
CA ALA A 155 11.08 -5.20 -6.80
C ALA A 155 10.84 -4.92 -8.30
N TRP A 156 10.50 -3.67 -8.60
CA TRP A 156 10.23 -3.20 -9.95
C TRP A 156 10.59 -1.72 -10.09
N ARG A 157 11.02 -1.29 -11.27
CA ARG A 157 11.29 0.12 -11.56
C ARG A 157 10.65 0.52 -12.88
N ALA A 158 10.01 1.69 -12.89
CA ALA A 158 9.48 2.29 -14.12
C ALA A 158 10.58 2.46 -15.17
N GLY A 159 10.23 2.23 -16.43
CA GLY A 159 11.17 2.31 -17.55
C GLY A 159 12.03 1.07 -17.77
N GLU A 160 12.03 0.11 -16.83
CA GLU A 160 12.61 -1.21 -17.07
C GLU A 160 11.60 -2.11 -17.79
N GLY A 161 11.96 -2.59 -18.99
CA GLY A 161 11.08 -3.42 -19.78
C GLY A 161 9.75 -2.73 -20.10
N SER A 162 8.64 -3.32 -19.65
CA SER A 162 7.28 -2.78 -19.81
C SER A 162 6.75 -2.05 -18.57
N ASN A 163 7.58 -1.87 -17.54
CA ASN A 163 7.15 -1.30 -16.27
C ASN A 163 6.81 0.18 -16.42
N LYS A 164 5.70 0.61 -15.85
CA LYS A 164 5.23 2.00 -15.88
C LYS A 164 4.89 2.49 -14.48
N PRO A 165 5.07 3.79 -14.21
CA PRO A 165 4.63 4.36 -12.95
C PRO A 165 3.10 4.41 -12.90
N GLY A 166 2.55 4.24 -11.69
CA GLY A 166 1.13 4.40 -11.40
C GLY A 166 0.87 5.58 -10.45
N ILE A 167 -0.37 5.67 -9.97
CA ILE A 167 -0.80 6.68 -9.00
C ILE A 167 -0.84 6.03 -7.62
N ILE A 168 -0.13 6.57 -6.62
CA ILE A 168 -0.32 6.14 -5.21
C ILE A 168 -1.43 6.94 -4.53
N MET A 169 -1.60 8.20 -4.88
CA MET A 169 -2.64 9.06 -4.34
C MET A 169 -2.97 10.21 -5.31
N PRO A 170 -4.21 10.35 -5.80
CA PRO A 170 -4.58 11.47 -6.65
C PRO A 170 -4.58 12.80 -5.89
N ALA A 171 -4.49 13.91 -6.61
CA ALA A 171 -4.51 15.26 -6.02
C ALA A 171 -5.77 15.55 -5.18
N ASN A 172 -6.92 15.06 -5.64
CA ASN A 172 -8.22 15.26 -5.01
C ASN A 172 -8.95 13.91 -4.85
N PRO A 173 -8.60 13.13 -3.80
CA PRO A 173 -9.22 11.84 -3.54
C PRO A 173 -10.72 11.97 -3.36
N THR A 174 -11.46 11.24 -4.19
CA THR A 174 -12.93 11.21 -4.21
C THR A 174 -13.41 9.77 -4.22
N VAL A 175 -14.49 9.49 -3.49
CA VAL A 175 -15.13 8.16 -3.50
C VAL A 175 -15.62 7.82 -4.91
N GLY A 176 -15.37 6.58 -5.32
CA GLY A 176 -15.63 6.07 -6.67
C GLY A 176 -14.44 6.18 -7.62
N GLN A 177 -13.29 6.73 -7.22
CA GLN A 177 -12.08 6.68 -8.05
C GLN A 177 -11.40 5.32 -7.94
N SER A 178 -10.89 4.80 -9.07
CA SER A 178 -9.97 3.65 -9.11
C SER A 178 -8.78 3.96 -10.02
N TYR A 179 -7.62 3.34 -9.76
CA TYR A 179 -6.38 3.56 -10.50
C TYR A 179 -5.40 2.39 -10.28
N GLN A 180 -4.43 2.26 -11.19
CA GLN A 180 -3.26 1.40 -10.99
C GLN A 180 -2.23 2.13 -10.14
N GLN A 181 -1.79 1.50 -9.06
CA GLN A 181 -0.63 1.92 -8.27
C GLN A 181 0.65 1.45 -8.94
N GLU A 182 0.62 0.26 -9.52
CA GLU A 182 1.77 -0.39 -10.12
C GLU A 182 1.41 -1.00 -11.47
N VAL A 183 2.36 -0.95 -12.40
CA VAL A 183 2.23 -1.56 -13.72
C VAL A 183 3.54 -2.23 -14.05
N ALA A 184 3.80 -3.39 -13.45
CA ALA A 184 4.98 -4.22 -13.69
C ALA A 184 4.55 -5.67 -13.99
N PRO A 185 4.19 -5.98 -15.25
CA PRO A 185 3.57 -7.27 -15.61
C PRO A 185 4.35 -8.50 -15.15
N GLY A 186 3.69 -9.36 -14.37
CA GLY A 186 4.30 -10.57 -13.80
C GLY A 186 5.22 -10.33 -12.61
N ILE A 187 5.30 -9.09 -12.11
CA ILE A 187 6.01 -8.72 -10.88
C ILE A 187 5.02 -8.14 -9.87
N ALA A 188 4.38 -7.01 -10.20
CA ALA A 188 3.50 -6.24 -9.32
C ALA A 188 2.49 -5.42 -10.16
N GLU A 189 1.20 -5.51 -9.84
CA GLU A 189 0.10 -4.97 -10.68
C GLU A 189 -1.03 -4.39 -9.81
N ASP A 190 -0.64 -3.77 -8.69
CA ASP A 190 -1.57 -3.35 -7.66
C ASP A 190 -2.49 -2.20 -8.10
N ARG A 191 -3.72 -2.24 -7.60
CA ARG A 191 -4.78 -1.26 -7.90
C ARG A 191 -5.44 -0.79 -6.64
N ALA A 192 -5.86 0.47 -6.63
CA ALA A 192 -6.66 1.05 -5.54
C ALA A 192 -8.06 1.46 -6.02
N GLU A 193 -9.03 1.44 -5.09
CA GLU A 193 -10.34 2.05 -5.22
C GLU A 193 -10.70 2.79 -3.93
N HIS A 194 -11.08 4.06 -4.06
CA HIS A 194 -11.63 4.86 -2.97
C HIS A 194 -13.11 4.51 -2.78
N PHE A 195 -13.44 3.72 -1.77
CA PHE A 195 -14.80 3.17 -1.66
C PHE A 195 -15.69 3.90 -0.64
N SER A 196 -15.13 4.66 0.30
CA SER A 196 -15.90 5.36 1.32
C SER A 196 -15.12 6.49 1.99
N ILE A 197 -15.85 7.38 2.68
CA ILE A 197 -15.31 8.27 3.71
C ILE A 197 -15.90 7.87 5.06
N GLU A 198 -15.05 7.54 6.01
CA GLU A 198 -15.45 7.30 7.40
C GLU A 198 -15.38 8.60 8.20
N LYS A 199 -16.38 8.82 9.07
CA LYS A 199 -16.48 10.07 9.85
C LYS A 199 -15.28 10.25 10.76
N SER A 200 -14.87 9.20 11.46
CA SER A 200 -13.78 9.24 12.43
C SER A 200 -13.15 7.87 12.63
N PHE A 201 -11.84 7.82 12.85
CA PHE A 201 -11.12 6.60 13.19
C PHE A 201 -10.17 6.86 14.37
N SER A 202 -10.18 5.96 15.36
CA SER A 202 -9.36 6.08 16.57
C SER A 202 -8.14 5.18 16.48
N THR A 203 -6.99 5.72 16.81
CA THR A 203 -5.70 5.02 16.88
C THR A 203 -5.00 5.37 18.19
N PRO A 204 -3.94 4.65 18.60
CA PRO A 204 -3.11 5.07 19.72
C PRO A 204 -2.46 6.46 19.52
N ALA A 205 -2.19 6.87 18.28
CA ALA A 205 -1.66 8.20 17.97
C ALA A 205 -2.70 9.34 18.02
N GLY A 206 -4.00 9.01 18.15
CA GLY A 206 -5.08 9.98 18.24
C GLY A 206 -6.35 9.60 17.48
N VAL A 207 -7.33 10.50 17.52
CA VAL A 207 -8.59 10.38 16.77
C VAL A 207 -8.52 11.29 15.55
N PHE A 208 -8.79 10.73 14.38
CA PHE A 208 -8.80 11.43 13.11
C PHE A 208 -10.22 11.51 12.57
N GLU A 209 -10.52 12.52 11.75
CA GLU A 209 -11.82 12.72 11.13
C GLU A 209 -11.70 12.77 9.60
N ASN A 210 -12.81 12.47 8.89
CA ASN A 210 -12.91 12.47 7.43
C ASN A 210 -11.88 11.55 6.76
N ILE A 211 -11.97 10.27 7.08
CA ILE A 211 -10.99 9.26 6.73
C ILE A 211 -11.31 8.67 5.37
N LEU A 212 -10.36 8.75 4.45
CA LEU A 212 -10.46 8.11 3.15
C LEU A 212 -10.23 6.61 3.31
N LEU A 213 -11.21 5.81 2.89
CA LEU A 213 -11.12 4.34 2.89
C LEU A 213 -10.79 3.87 1.48
N VAL A 214 -9.71 3.10 1.39
CA VAL A 214 -9.17 2.55 0.15
C VAL A 214 -9.19 1.04 0.27
N LYS A 215 -9.65 0.37 -0.78
CA LYS A 215 -9.45 -1.08 -0.96
C LYS A 215 -8.51 -1.28 -2.13
N GLU A 216 -7.72 -2.33 -2.08
CA GLU A 216 -6.73 -2.63 -3.09
C GLU A 216 -6.98 -3.98 -3.77
N THR A 217 -6.29 -4.23 -4.86
CA THR A 217 -6.23 -5.53 -5.54
C THR A 217 -4.76 -5.82 -5.85
N PRO A 218 -4.15 -6.89 -5.32
CA PRO A 218 -4.71 -7.92 -4.42
C PRO A 218 -5.38 -7.37 -3.14
N ASP A 219 -6.32 -8.13 -2.57
CA ASP A 219 -7.23 -7.64 -1.53
C ASP A 219 -6.47 -7.12 -0.30
N SER A 220 -6.59 -5.82 -0.06
CA SER A 220 -6.02 -5.06 1.05
C SER A 220 -6.95 -3.88 1.36
N THR A 221 -6.90 -3.35 2.57
CA THR A 221 -7.67 -2.19 3.01
C THR A 221 -6.79 -1.20 3.75
N LYS A 222 -6.84 0.06 3.30
CA LYS A 222 -6.08 1.16 3.88
C LYS A 222 -6.99 2.30 4.31
N ARG A 223 -6.56 3.04 5.33
CA ARG A 223 -7.21 4.30 5.74
C ARG A 223 -6.21 5.45 5.72
N TYR A 224 -6.62 6.56 5.13
CA TYR A 224 -5.82 7.78 5.06
C TYR A 224 -6.52 8.95 5.75
N ALA A 225 -5.77 9.68 6.58
CA ALA A 225 -6.21 10.93 7.18
C ALA A 225 -5.50 12.13 6.56
N LYS A 226 -6.25 13.21 6.34
CA LYS A 226 -5.70 14.44 5.79
C LYS A 226 -4.61 15.02 6.70
N GLY A 227 -3.47 15.43 6.12
CA GLY A 227 -2.31 15.96 6.82
C GLY A 227 -1.41 14.90 7.48
N VAL A 228 -1.90 13.66 7.59
CA VAL A 228 -1.19 12.54 8.23
C VAL A 228 -0.79 11.47 7.22
N GLY A 229 -1.62 11.20 6.22
CA GLY A 229 -1.40 10.09 5.30
C GLY A 229 -1.96 8.79 5.85
N LEU A 230 -1.23 7.70 5.66
CA LEU A 230 -1.63 6.35 6.06
C LEU A 230 -1.77 6.25 7.59
N ILE A 231 -2.93 5.78 8.06
CA ILE A 231 -3.22 5.60 9.49
C ILE A 231 -3.69 4.18 9.85
N PHE A 232 -3.96 3.36 8.83
CA PHE A 232 -4.32 1.97 8.95
C PHE A 232 -3.90 1.23 7.70
N ASP A 233 -3.32 0.05 7.88
CA ASP A 233 -2.94 -0.86 6.82
C ASP A 233 -3.21 -2.30 7.24
N ASP A 234 -4.22 -2.94 6.67
CA ASP A 234 -4.56 -4.35 6.87
C ASP A 234 -4.55 -4.90 8.32
N GLY A 235 -4.93 -4.06 9.27
CA GLY A 235 -5.04 -4.41 10.69
C GLY A 235 -4.06 -3.64 11.56
N LEU A 236 -2.93 -3.20 10.99
CA LEU A 236 -1.96 -2.35 11.67
C LEU A 236 -2.53 -0.93 11.78
N VAL A 237 -2.43 -0.34 12.96
CA VAL A 237 -2.95 1.00 13.25
C VAL A 237 -1.82 1.96 13.59
N LEU A 238 -1.97 3.23 13.25
CA LEU A 238 -0.99 4.27 13.58
C LEU A 238 -0.75 4.36 15.09
N THR A 239 0.47 4.02 15.54
CA THR A 239 0.85 4.17 16.94
C THR A 239 1.67 5.42 17.19
N SER A 240 2.47 5.85 16.22
CA SER A 240 3.23 7.10 16.31
C SER A 240 3.54 7.68 14.93
N GLN A 241 3.77 9.00 14.92
CA GLN A 241 4.31 9.71 13.76
C GLN A 241 5.26 10.80 14.25
N ASP A 242 6.28 11.09 13.45
CA ASP A 242 7.17 12.23 13.64
C ASP A 242 7.25 13.02 12.33
N THR A 243 6.88 14.30 12.40
CA THR A 243 6.90 15.24 11.28
C THR A 243 7.88 16.38 11.51
N ARG A 244 8.83 16.25 12.46
CA ARG A 244 9.84 17.27 12.77
C ARG A 244 10.62 17.64 11.51
N TYR A 245 10.15 18.69 10.86
CA TYR A 245 10.76 19.39 9.76
C TYR A 245 12.13 19.89 10.22
N PHE A 246 13.21 19.46 9.59
CA PHE A 246 14.48 20.19 9.64
C PHE A 246 14.41 21.25 8.54
N PRO A 247 14.08 22.52 8.83
CA PRO A 247 14.24 23.56 7.84
C PRO A 247 15.72 23.60 7.44
N LEU A 248 16.00 23.32 6.17
CA LEU A 248 17.32 23.57 5.59
C LEU A 248 17.54 25.09 5.66
N ASN A 249 18.56 25.50 6.43
CA ASN A 249 19.06 26.88 6.46
C ASN A 249 19.68 27.26 5.11
#